data_AF-A0A4Y7U5W9-F1
#
_entry.id   AF-A0A4Y7U5W9-F1
#
_cell.length_a   1.000
_cell.length_b   1.000
_cell.length_c   1.000
_cell.angle_alpha   90.00
_cell.angle_beta   90.00
_cell.angle_gamma   90.00
#
_symmetry.space_group_name_H-M   'P 1'
#
loop_
_entity.id
_entity.type
_entity.pdbx_description
1 polymer ?
#
loop_
_entity_poly.entity_id
_entity_poly.type
_entity_poly.pdbx_seq_one_letter_code
_entity_poly.pdbx_strand_id
1 'polypeptide(L)'
;GGAGARTITLQTNTLTCPGGLCTSYGVWSQGVYTVWFQMKFNSGFYWSRGGKCGYGILIGDQNTGGDPGWDGNGGSARFMWYCPNGSNTAKGSGAYLQPYVYYKDQPGQYGNDFGKKYYIQEGVTYNCQISVKLNTGSSTNGYVKYYVNGTEILNQTIRWVTNDAKRNVNAVSLHTFRGGSQNYWTAPVTSSIYYASASWDAQ
;
A
#
# COMPACT_ATOMS: atom_id res chain seq x y z
N GLY A 1 -2.92 -7.43 16.55
CA GLY A 1 -3.67 -6.17 16.69
C GLY A 1 -4.77 -6.09 15.66
N GLY A 2 -5.61 -5.06 15.70
CA GLY A 2 -6.68 -4.90 14.72
C GLY A 2 -7.35 -3.52 14.81
N ALA A 3 -8.18 -3.24 13.81
CA ALA A 3 -8.96 -2.01 13.72
C ALA A 3 -10.37 -2.32 13.20
N GLY A 4 -11.36 -1.63 13.77
CA GLY A 4 -12.76 -1.73 13.37
C GLY A 4 -13.10 -0.94 12.11
N ALA A 5 -14.38 -0.91 11.78
CA ALA A 5 -14.91 -0.27 10.59
C ALA A 5 -14.62 1.25 10.56
N ARG A 6 -14.26 1.77 9.38
CA ARG A 6 -14.13 3.21 9.13
C ARG A 6 -14.24 3.55 7.65
N THR A 7 -14.75 4.73 7.37
CA THR A 7 -14.74 5.33 6.03
C THR A 7 -13.70 6.43 5.99
N ILE A 8 -12.84 6.42 4.97
CA ILE A 8 -11.88 7.51 4.73
C ILE A 8 -12.34 8.30 3.52
N THR A 9 -12.48 9.60 3.71
CA THR A 9 -12.84 10.58 2.68
C THR A 9 -11.58 11.10 1.99
N LEU A 10 -11.63 11.16 0.66
CA LEU A 10 -10.63 11.77 -0.20
C LEU A 10 -11.16 13.13 -0.67
N GLN A 11 -10.54 14.21 -0.23
CA GLN A 11 -11.00 15.58 -0.48
C GLN A 11 -10.82 15.99 -1.94
N THR A 12 -11.71 16.86 -2.43
CA THR A 12 -11.64 17.45 -3.78
C THR A 12 -10.31 18.19 -4.01
N ASN A 13 -9.71 18.03 -5.18
CA ASN A 13 -8.54 18.80 -5.64
C ASN A 13 -7.34 18.77 -4.68
N THR A 14 -7.20 17.67 -3.94
CA THR A 14 -6.09 17.45 -3.01
C THR A 14 -5.32 16.19 -3.35
N LEU A 15 -4.08 16.12 -2.86
CA LEU A 15 -3.20 14.97 -2.96
C LEU A 15 -2.65 14.64 -1.58
N THR A 16 -2.09 13.44 -1.46
CA THR A 16 -1.32 12.99 -0.29
C THR A 16 -2.12 13.03 1.02
N CYS A 17 -1.44 12.94 2.16
CA CYS A 17 -2.07 12.84 3.47
C CYS A 17 -3.06 13.98 3.80
N PRO A 18 -2.82 15.26 3.44
CA PRO A 18 -3.77 16.35 3.68
C PRO A 18 -5.12 16.15 2.97
N GLY A 19 -5.12 15.43 1.84
CA GLY A 19 -6.33 15.10 1.09
C GLY A 19 -7.05 13.83 1.52
N GLY A 20 -6.53 13.11 2.51
CA GLY A 20 -7.07 11.83 2.94
C GLY A 20 -6.62 11.49 4.36
N LEU A 21 -5.98 10.33 4.53
CA LEU A 21 -5.44 9.90 5.82
C LEU A 21 -4.10 9.19 5.64
N CYS A 22 -3.15 9.54 6.50
CA CYS A 22 -1.96 8.75 6.76
C CYS A 22 -1.83 8.58 8.27
N THR A 23 -1.99 7.36 8.75
CA THR A 23 -1.78 7.01 10.15
C THR A 23 -1.07 5.68 10.24
N SER A 24 -0.44 5.42 11.37
CA SER A 24 0.23 4.14 11.65
C SER A 24 -0.09 3.64 13.05
N TYR A 25 0.07 2.34 13.24
CA TYR A 25 0.00 1.64 14.50
C TYR A 25 1.38 1.06 14.79
N GLY A 26 1.99 1.47 15.90
CA GLY A 26 3.28 0.94 16.33
C GLY A 26 3.17 -0.56 16.61
N VAL A 27 4.07 -1.34 16.04
CA VAL A 27 4.19 -2.79 16.25
C VAL A 27 5.67 -3.15 16.31
N TRP A 28 5.99 -4.39 16.67
CA TRP A 28 7.37 -4.87 16.59
C TRP A 28 7.38 -6.34 16.19
N SER A 29 8.12 -6.68 15.14
CA SER A 29 8.41 -8.08 14.77
C SER A 29 9.68 -8.18 13.94
N GLN A 30 10.43 -9.25 14.14
CA GLN A 30 11.55 -9.65 13.28
C GLN A 30 11.25 -10.93 12.47
N GLY A 31 10.08 -11.54 12.72
CA GLY A 31 9.61 -12.75 12.06
C GLY A 31 8.79 -12.47 10.80
N VAL A 32 7.89 -13.40 10.48
CA VAL A 32 6.88 -13.15 9.45
C VAL A 32 5.82 -12.23 10.05
N TYR A 33 5.40 -11.22 9.28
CA TYR A 33 4.34 -10.31 9.69
C TYR A 33 3.28 -10.24 8.62
N THR A 34 2.02 -10.35 9.01
CA THR A 34 0.91 -10.34 8.07
C THR A 34 -0.16 -9.35 8.50
N VAL A 35 -0.73 -8.67 7.51
CA VAL A 35 -1.86 -7.75 7.68
C VAL A 35 -2.98 -8.23 6.77
N TRP A 36 -4.18 -8.33 7.32
CA TRP A 36 -5.42 -8.61 6.60
C TRP A 36 -6.37 -7.43 6.75
N PHE A 37 -7.10 -7.10 5.70
CA PHE A 37 -8.13 -6.06 5.77
C PHE A 37 -9.19 -6.23 4.70
N GLN A 38 -10.38 -5.73 5.00
CA GLN A 38 -11.48 -5.64 4.05
C GLN A 38 -11.64 -4.19 3.60
N MET A 39 -11.71 -3.97 2.30
CA MET A 39 -11.96 -2.63 1.75
C MET A 39 -12.99 -2.63 0.63
N LYS A 40 -13.70 -1.52 0.48
CA LYS A 40 -14.64 -1.26 -0.61
C LYS A 40 -14.47 0.19 -1.07
N PHE A 41 -14.20 0.36 -2.36
CA PHE A 41 -14.34 1.67 -3.00
C PHE A 41 -15.83 1.97 -3.09
N ASN A 42 -16.31 3.05 -2.45
CA ASN A 42 -17.76 3.29 -2.36
C ASN A 42 -18.38 3.57 -3.74
N SER A 43 -19.70 3.38 -3.87
CA SER A 43 -20.40 3.67 -5.13
C SER A 43 -20.17 5.12 -5.56
N GLY A 44 -19.98 5.35 -6.86
CA GLY A 44 -19.59 6.66 -7.40
C GLY A 44 -18.11 7.01 -7.22
N PHE A 45 -17.25 6.09 -6.74
CA PHE A 45 -15.83 6.38 -6.54
C PHE A 45 -15.17 6.89 -7.81
N TYR A 46 -14.69 8.14 -7.77
CA TYR A 46 -13.95 8.72 -8.87
C TYR A 46 -12.51 8.21 -8.89
N TRP A 47 -12.15 7.31 -9.81
CA TRP A 47 -10.84 6.66 -9.81
C TRP A 47 -9.69 7.66 -9.95
N SER A 48 -9.82 8.62 -10.86
CA SER A 48 -8.72 9.50 -11.31
C SER A 48 -7.49 8.63 -11.63
N ARG A 49 -6.27 9.14 -11.48
CA ARG A 49 -5.06 8.39 -11.83
C ARG A 49 -4.73 7.27 -10.84
N GLY A 50 -4.97 7.46 -9.55
CA GLY A 50 -4.57 6.49 -8.55
C GLY A 50 -4.29 7.07 -7.17
N GLY A 51 -3.85 6.19 -6.26
CA GLY A 51 -3.49 6.57 -4.91
C GLY A 51 -3.25 5.38 -3.98
N LYS A 52 -2.90 5.66 -2.73
CA LYS A 52 -2.68 4.61 -1.72
C LYS A 52 -4.00 4.24 -1.07
N CYS A 53 -4.19 2.96 -0.80
CA CYS A 53 -5.39 2.45 -0.17
C CYS A 53 -5.06 1.30 0.77
N GLY A 54 -5.74 1.29 1.91
CA GLY A 54 -5.73 0.16 2.83
C GLY A 54 -4.53 0.15 3.77
N TYR A 55 -4.37 -1.02 4.36
CA TYR A 55 -3.34 -1.24 5.37
C TYR A 55 -2.05 -1.77 4.72
N GLY A 56 -0.91 -1.44 5.31
CA GLY A 56 0.40 -1.86 4.82
C GLY A 56 1.41 -2.08 5.93
N ILE A 57 2.54 -2.67 5.61
CA ILE A 57 3.61 -3.01 6.56
C ILE A 57 4.79 -2.05 6.32
N LEU A 58 5.29 -1.45 7.39
CA LEU A 58 6.44 -0.54 7.38
C LEU A 58 7.62 -1.17 8.15
N ILE A 59 8.82 -1.02 7.60
CA ILE A 59 10.04 -1.71 8.04
C ILE A 59 11.13 -0.66 8.23
N GLY A 60 11.87 -0.72 9.35
CA GLY A 60 13.02 0.16 9.59
C GLY A 60 12.66 1.64 9.46
N ASP A 61 13.33 2.37 8.56
CA ASP A 61 13.08 3.79 8.31
C ASP A 61 11.81 4.07 7.49
N GLN A 62 11.04 3.04 7.14
CA GLN A 62 9.69 3.15 6.59
C GLN A 62 9.66 3.90 5.24
N ASN A 63 10.66 3.68 4.39
CA ASN A 63 10.82 4.41 3.13
C ASN A 63 9.53 4.44 2.28
N THR A 64 9.15 5.64 1.85
CA THR A 64 8.00 5.92 0.99
C THR A 64 8.23 7.20 0.18
N GLY A 65 7.36 7.53 -0.79
CA GLY A 65 7.49 8.77 -1.54
C GLY A 65 8.70 8.73 -2.49
N GLY A 66 9.48 9.81 -2.56
CA GLY A 66 10.69 9.91 -3.38
C GLY A 66 11.94 9.32 -2.73
N ASP A 67 11.79 8.58 -1.63
CA ASP A 67 12.88 8.02 -0.84
C ASP A 67 12.92 6.48 -1.03
N PRO A 68 13.83 5.95 -1.87
CA PRO A 68 13.98 4.51 -2.08
C PRO A 68 14.75 3.84 -0.95
N GLY A 69 14.47 2.56 -0.67
CA GLY A 69 15.17 1.80 0.39
C GLY A 69 16.63 1.44 0.09
N TRP A 70 17.30 2.15 -0.83
CA TRP A 70 18.62 1.79 -1.36
C TRP A 70 19.74 1.84 -0.33
N ASP A 71 19.59 2.63 0.74
CA ASP A 71 20.53 2.68 1.86
C ASP A 71 20.47 1.42 2.75
N GLY A 72 19.43 0.59 2.56
CA GLY A 72 19.23 -0.66 3.29
C GLY A 72 18.75 -0.46 4.72
N ASN A 73 18.17 0.70 5.06
CA ASN A 73 17.67 1.01 6.40
C ASN A 73 16.15 0.87 6.53
N GLY A 74 15.42 0.57 5.46
CA GLY A 74 13.98 0.37 5.59
C GLY A 74 13.28 -0.04 4.31
N GLY A 75 11.96 -0.04 4.40
CA GLY A 75 11.08 -0.37 3.31
C GLY A 75 9.61 -0.28 3.69
N SER A 76 8.75 -0.50 2.71
CA SER A 76 7.30 -0.57 2.93
C SER A 76 6.63 -1.51 1.94
N ALA A 77 5.60 -2.22 2.40
CA ALA A 77 4.71 -3.04 1.60
C ALA A 77 3.29 -2.47 1.68
N ARG A 78 2.81 -1.86 0.61
CA ARG A 78 1.50 -1.19 0.56
C ARG A 78 0.77 -1.51 -0.73
N PHE A 79 -0.55 -1.39 -0.70
CA PHE A 79 -1.35 -1.36 -1.92
C PHE A 79 -1.45 0.05 -2.52
N MET A 80 -1.63 0.08 -3.83
CA MET A 80 -2.02 1.26 -4.59
C MET A 80 -3.17 0.88 -5.52
N TRP A 81 -4.19 1.74 -5.65
CA TRP A 81 -5.05 1.66 -6.82
C TRP A 81 -4.46 2.53 -7.93
N TYR A 82 -4.61 2.09 -9.18
CA TYR A 82 -4.21 2.83 -10.35
C TYR A 82 -5.23 2.68 -11.46
N CYS A 83 -5.43 3.74 -12.24
CA CYS A 83 -6.31 3.74 -13.39
C CYS A 83 -5.62 4.51 -14.53
N PRO A 84 -5.09 3.79 -15.55
CA PRO A 84 -4.30 4.38 -16.63
C PRO A 84 -5.02 5.46 -17.45
N ASN A 85 -6.35 5.45 -17.47
CA ASN A 85 -7.16 6.38 -18.26
C ASN A 85 -7.91 7.39 -17.37
N GLY A 86 -7.64 7.42 -16.08
CA GLY A 86 -8.23 8.39 -15.16
C GLY A 86 -7.33 9.59 -14.93
N SER A 87 -7.95 10.74 -14.68
CA SER A 87 -7.31 12.01 -14.35
C SER A 87 -8.25 12.91 -13.56
N ASN A 88 -7.80 14.09 -13.16
CA ASN A 88 -8.65 15.13 -12.60
C ASN A 88 -9.76 15.65 -13.54
N THR A 89 -9.76 15.25 -14.82
CA THR A 89 -10.80 15.59 -15.81
C THR A 89 -11.55 14.37 -16.35
N ALA A 90 -11.09 13.14 -16.05
CA ALA A 90 -11.75 11.90 -16.45
C ALA A 90 -11.84 10.91 -15.28
N LYS A 91 -13.04 10.41 -14.98
CA LYS A 91 -13.25 9.40 -13.91
C LYS A 91 -12.31 8.21 -14.08
N GLY A 92 -12.08 7.79 -15.34
CA GLY A 92 -11.26 6.64 -15.70
C GLY A 92 -12.02 5.32 -15.65
N SER A 93 -11.52 4.34 -16.37
CA SER A 93 -12.01 2.95 -16.39
C SER A 93 -10.83 1.97 -16.37
N GLY A 94 -11.10 0.71 -16.03
CA GLY A 94 -10.05 -0.31 -15.90
C GLY A 94 -9.13 -0.09 -14.69
N ALA A 95 -9.70 0.36 -13.57
CA ALA A 95 -8.95 0.52 -12.32
C ALA A 95 -8.51 -0.85 -11.78
N TYR A 96 -7.34 -0.89 -11.17
CA TYR A 96 -6.78 -2.09 -10.55
C TYR A 96 -5.99 -1.76 -9.29
N LEU A 97 -5.86 -2.75 -8.41
CA LEU A 97 -4.89 -2.76 -7.33
C LEU A 97 -3.55 -3.27 -7.84
N GLN A 98 -2.48 -2.70 -7.32
CA GLN A 98 -1.12 -3.16 -7.53
C GLN A 98 -0.33 -3.12 -6.21
N PRO A 99 0.67 -4.00 -6.04
CA PRO A 99 1.70 -3.82 -5.04
C PRO A 99 2.38 -2.46 -5.21
N TYR A 100 2.93 -1.92 -4.12
CA TYR A 100 3.77 -0.74 -4.17
C TYR A 100 4.83 -0.81 -3.08
N VAL A 101 5.96 -1.40 -3.43
CA VAL A 101 6.95 -1.90 -2.46
C VAL A 101 8.24 -1.10 -2.51
N TYR A 102 8.71 -0.65 -1.36
CA TYR A 102 10.04 -0.07 -1.18
C TYR A 102 10.93 -1.10 -0.49
N TYR A 103 12.12 -1.34 -1.03
CA TYR A 103 13.06 -2.35 -0.57
C TYR A 103 14.46 -2.07 -1.12
N LYS A 104 15.49 -2.71 -0.53
CA LYS A 104 16.91 -2.49 -0.84
C LYS A 104 17.26 -2.46 -2.33
N ASP A 105 16.64 -3.35 -3.09
CA ASP A 105 16.97 -3.62 -4.49
C ASP A 105 15.86 -3.15 -5.45
N GLN A 106 15.06 -2.15 -5.04
CA GLN A 106 14.02 -1.59 -5.92
C GLN A 106 14.63 -0.92 -7.16
N PRO A 107 14.06 -1.13 -8.37
CA PRO A 107 14.67 -0.67 -9.62
C PRO A 107 14.52 0.83 -9.87
N GLY A 108 13.60 1.50 -9.17
CA GLY A 108 13.31 2.92 -9.34
C GLY A 108 13.14 3.64 -8.02
N GLN A 109 13.11 4.97 -8.08
CA GLN A 109 12.98 5.84 -6.90
C GLN A 109 11.68 5.61 -6.11
N TYR A 110 10.61 5.26 -6.82
CA TYR A 110 9.29 5.05 -6.25
C TYR A 110 9.00 3.56 -6.05
N GLY A 111 7.92 3.26 -5.33
CA GLY A 111 7.57 1.88 -5.01
C GLY A 111 7.39 1.01 -6.24
N ASN A 112 7.94 -0.21 -6.18
CA ASN A 112 7.87 -1.21 -7.24
C ASN A 112 6.50 -1.92 -7.22
N ASP A 113 5.86 -2.01 -8.38
CA ASP A 113 4.59 -2.71 -8.58
C ASP A 113 4.73 -4.13 -9.13
N PHE A 114 5.95 -4.53 -9.52
CA PHE A 114 6.27 -5.84 -10.10
C PHE A 114 5.45 -6.19 -11.36
N GLY A 115 4.88 -5.19 -12.03
CA GLY A 115 3.97 -5.37 -13.16
C GLY A 115 2.68 -6.10 -12.80
N LYS A 116 2.32 -6.22 -11.51
CA LYS A 116 1.18 -7.01 -11.03
C LYS A 116 -0.09 -6.16 -10.91
N LYS A 117 -1.23 -6.75 -11.25
CA LYS A 117 -2.53 -6.06 -11.30
C LYS A 117 -3.64 -6.98 -10.83
N TYR A 118 -4.60 -6.43 -10.10
CA TYR A 118 -5.88 -7.06 -9.78
C TYR A 118 -7.01 -6.06 -10.07
N TYR A 119 -7.84 -6.32 -11.07
CA TYR A 119 -8.88 -5.37 -11.49
C TYR A 119 -9.99 -5.22 -10.46
N ILE A 120 -10.47 -3.98 -10.31
CA ILE A 120 -11.44 -3.61 -9.28
C ILE A 120 -12.58 -2.76 -9.85
N GLN A 121 -13.65 -2.71 -9.08
CA GLN A 121 -14.90 -2.00 -9.35
C GLN A 121 -15.35 -1.29 -8.07
N GLU A 122 -16.14 -0.24 -8.23
CA GLU A 122 -16.81 0.41 -7.10
C GLU A 122 -17.93 -0.47 -6.55
N GLY A 123 -18.26 -0.33 -5.27
CA GLY A 123 -19.30 -1.11 -4.60
C GLY A 123 -18.91 -2.54 -4.21
N VAL A 124 -17.77 -3.05 -4.70
CA VAL A 124 -17.29 -4.41 -4.40
C VAL A 124 -16.37 -4.41 -3.18
N THR A 125 -16.59 -5.37 -2.27
CA THR A 125 -15.71 -5.61 -1.13
C THR A 125 -14.57 -6.54 -1.52
N TYR A 126 -13.34 -6.16 -1.17
CA TYR A 126 -12.11 -6.91 -1.39
C TYR A 126 -11.50 -7.35 -0.06
N ASN A 127 -11.18 -8.64 0.06
CA ASN A 127 -10.37 -9.17 1.15
C ASN A 127 -8.91 -9.11 0.75
N CYS A 128 -8.12 -8.26 1.40
CA CYS A 128 -6.72 -8.03 1.06
C CYS A 128 -5.81 -8.61 2.13
N GLN A 129 -4.66 -9.12 1.70
CA GLN A 129 -3.60 -9.61 2.58
C GLN A 129 -2.25 -9.16 2.07
N ILE A 130 -1.38 -8.77 3.00
CA ILE A 130 0.05 -8.53 2.76
C ILE A 130 0.82 -9.33 3.79
N SER A 131 1.77 -10.15 3.34
CA SER A 131 2.67 -10.90 4.21
C SER A 131 4.12 -10.56 3.88
N VAL A 132 4.90 -10.30 4.91
CA VAL A 132 6.31 -9.89 4.82
C VAL A 132 7.14 -10.84 5.67
N LYS A 133 8.22 -11.35 5.10
CA LYS A 133 9.33 -11.96 5.84
C LYS A 133 10.57 -11.10 5.64
N LEU A 134 11.18 -10.67 6.74
CA LEU A 134 12.44 -9.95 6.68
C LEU A 134 13.58 -10.88 6.24
N ASN A 135 14.55 -10.34 5.52
CA ASN A 135 15.75 -11.07 5.13
C ASN A 135 16.72 -11.23 6.31
N THR A 136 17.97 -11.66 6.12
CA THR A 136 19.03 -11.64 7.15
C THR A 136 20.27 -10.98 6.59
N GLY A 137 20.86 -10.02 7.30
CA GLY A 137 22.03 -9.28 6.83
C GLY A 137 21.85 -8.80 5.39
N SER A 138 22.78 -9.17 4.50
CA SER A 138 22.72 -8.81 3.09
C SER A 138 22.16 -9.90 2.16
N SER A 139 21.57 -10.97 2.70
CA SER A 139 20.99 -12.06 1.89
C SER A 139 19.65 -11.66 1.28
N THR A 140 19.33 -12.18 0.09
CA THR A 140 18.02 -12.04 -0.56
C THR A 140 17.15 -13.25 -0.22
N ASN A 141 16.77 -13.38 1.06
CA ASN A 141 16.00 -14.52 1.60
C ASN A 141 14.73 -14.09 2.37
N GLY A 142 14.39 -12.80 2.34
CA GLY A 142 13.09 -12.29 2.75
C GLY A 142 12.06 -12.48 1.63
N TYR A 143 10.81 -12.16 1.90
CA TYR A 143 9.78 -12.12 0.86
C TYR A 143 8.73 -11.06 1.11
N VAL A 144 7.98 -10.76 0.05
CA VAL A 144 6.68 -10.11 0.12
C VAL A 144 5.65 -10.92 -0.65
N LYS A 145 4.46 -11.06 -0.05
CA LYS A 145 3.30 -11.69 -0.68
C LYS A 145 2.08 -10.79 -0.57
N TYR A 146 1.28 -10.80 -1.62
CA TYR A 146 0.01 -10.07 -1.66
C TYR A 146 -1.10 -11.00 -2.14
N TYR A 147 -2.26 -10.89 -1.51
CA TYR A 147 -3.47 -11.58 -1.94
C TYR A 147 -4.65 -10.62 -2.01
N VAL A 148 -5.55 -10.87 -2.97
CA VAL A 148 -6.86 -10.21 -3.04
C VAL A 148 -7.91 -11.29 -3.29
N ASN A 149 -8.91 -11.37 -2.40
CA ASN A 149 -9.94 -12.41 -2.40
C ASN A 149 -9.35 -13.84 -2.44
N GLY A 150 -8.25 -14.05 -1.71
CA GLY A 150 -7.53 -15.34 -1.68
C GLY A 150 -6.66 -15.61 -2.91
N THR A 151 -6.76 -14.81 -3.98
CA THR A 151 -5.87 -14.93 -5.15
C THR A 151 -4.51 -14.32 -4.86
N GLU A 152 -3.43 -15.09 -5.01
CA GLU A 152 -2.05 -14.60 -4.93
C GLU A 152 -1.76 -13.69 -6.13
N ILE A 153 -1.46 -12.41 -5.88
CA ILE A 153 -1.11 -11.45 -6.94
C ILE A 153 0.41 -11.28 -7.07
N LEU A 154 1.15 -11.52 -5.98
CA LEU A 154 2.59 -11.43 -5.90
C LEU A 154 3.10 -12.38 -4.83
N ASN A 155 4.19 -13.07 -5.13
CA ASN A 155 5.01 -13.82 -4.19
C ASN A 155 6.46 -13.68 -4.68
N GLN A 156 7.21 -12.83 -4.00
CA GLN A 156 8.52 -12.40 -4.46
C GLN A 156 9.53 -12.47 -3.33
N THR A 157 10.61 -13.22 -3.56
CA THR A 157 11.81 -13.19 -2.72
C THR A 157 12.52 -11.85 -2.91
N ILE A 158 12.81 -11.17 -1.80
CA ILE A 158 13.46 -9.85 -1.79
C ILE A 158 14.42 -9.68 -0.61
N ARG A 159 15.24 -8.65 -0.70
CA ARG A 159 16.04 -8.10 0.38
C ARG A 159 15.41 -6.79 0.82
N TRP A 160 14.92 -6.73 2.05
CA TRP A 160 14.29 -5.53 2.60
C TRP A 160 15.35 -4.52 3.04
N VAL A 161 16.28 -4.98 3.87
CA VAL A 161 17.29 -4.16 4.53
C VAL A 161 18.65 -4.84 4.45
N THR A 162 19.72 -4.07 4.62
CA THR A 162 21.09 -4.60 4.85
C THR A 162 21.64 -4.21 6.21
N ASN A 163 20.97 -3.27 6.90
CA ASN A 163 21.27 -2.89 8.27
C ASN A 163 20.40 -3.70 9.26
N ASP A 164 21.01 -4.64 9.98
CA ASP A 164 20.29 -5.49 10.93
C ASP A 164 19.66 -4.72 12.10
N ALA A 165 20.20 -3.55 12.47
CA ALA A 165 19.59 -2.69 13.50
C ALA A 165 18.25 -2.07 13.07
N LYS A 166 17.96 -2.08 11.77
CA LYS A 166 16.70 -1.62 11.16
C LYS A 166 15.82 -2.78 10.70
N ARG A 167 16.24 -4.02 10.97
CA ARG A 167 15.57 -5.23 10.51
C ARG A 167 14.43 -5.60 11.45
N ASN A 168 13.37 -4.82 11.38
CA ASN A 168 12.15 -5.08 12.10
C ASN A 168 10.97 -4.40 11.38
N VAL A 169 9.82 -5.07 11.41
CA VAL A 169 8.54 -4.43 11.17
C VAL A 169 8.23 -3.58 12.39
N ASN A 170 8.04 -2.27 12.20
CA ASN A 170 7.78 -1.33 13.31
C ASN A 170 6.42 -0.63 13.23
N ALA A 171 5.74 -0.70 12.09
CA ALA A 171 4.43 -0.10 11.97
C ALA A 171 3.53 -0.82 10.97
N VAL A 172 2.24 -0.87 11.31
CA VAL A 172 1.16 -1.10 10.33
C VAL A 172 0.63 0.26 9.92
N SER A 173 0.69 0.59 8.64
CA SER A 173 0.12 1.83 8.09
C SER A 173 -1.34 1.65 7.74
N LEU A 174 -2.10 2.74 7.79
CA LEU A 174 -3.35 2.93 7.05
C LEU A 174 -3.19 4.22 6.24
N HIS A 175 -2.81 4.05 4.97
CA HIS A 175 -2.53 5.15 4.05
C HIS A 175 -3.60 5.16 2.97
N THR A 176 -4.44 6.18 2.98
CA THR A 176 -5.57 6.35 2.06
C THR A 176 -5.60 7.77 1.51
N PHE A 177 -5.08 7.95 0.30
CA PHE A 177 -4.98 9.27 -0.33
C PHE A 177 -4.81 9.16 -1.85
N ARG A 178 -5.18 10.21 -2.60
CA ARG A 178 -4.82 10.34 -4.02
C ARG A 178 -3.34 10.68 -4.15
N GLY A 179 -2.61 9.85 -4.90
CA GLY A 179 -1.15 9.84 -4.88
C GLY A 179 -0.55 10.32 -6.18
N GLY A 180 0.78 10.29 -6.31
CA GLY A 180 1.49 11.09 -7.33
C GLY A 180 1.69 12.52 -6.84
N SER A 181 2.39 13.33 -7.62
CA SER A 181 2.69 14.73 -7.28
C SER A 181 2.09 15.72 -8.27
N GLN A 182 1.61 15.25 -9.41
CA GLN A 182 1.06 16.10 -10.46
C GLN A 182 -0.44 16.31 -10.27
N ASN A 183 -0.94 17.47 -10.69
CA ASN A 183 -2.34 17.85 -10.53
C ASN A 183 -3.32 16.87 -11.17
N TYR A 184 -2.93 16.16 -12.24
CA TYR A 184 -3.80 15.19 -12.91
C TYR A 184 -4.17 13.97 -12.05
N TRP A 185 -3.54 13.80 -10.88
CA TRP A 185 -3.91 12.76 -9.92
C TRP A 185 -5.04 13.16 -8.96
N THR A 186 -5.36 14.45 -8.89
CA THR A 186 -6.47 14.96 -8.07
C THR A 186 -7.82 14.50 -8.63
N ALA A 187 -8.91 14.79 -7.93
CA ALA A 187 -10.26 14.63 -8.47
C ALA A 187 -11.12 15.84 -8.12
N PRO A 188 -12.04 16.24 -9.01
CA PRO A 188 -12.91 17.40 -8.81
C PRO A 188 -14.07 17.09 -7.86
N VAL A 189 -14.17 15.85 -7.38
CA VAL A 189 -15.22 15.36 -6.47
C VAL A 189 -14.61 14.65 -5.28
N THR A 190 -15.32 14.71 -4.17
CA THR A 190 -15.02 13.90 -3.00
C THR A 190 -15.32 12.44 -3.31
N SER A 191 -14.41 11.55 -2.90
CA SER A 191 -14.62 10.10 -2.95
C SER A 191 -14.39 9.49 -1.58
N SER A 192 -14.77 8.23 -1.37
CA SER A 192 -14.46 7.54 -0.12
C SER A 192 -14.17 6.06 -0.30
N ILE A 193 -13.35 5.53 0.59
CA ILE A 193 -13.06 4.09 0.71
C ILE A 193 -13.51 3.64 2.09
N TYR A 194 -14.34 2.61 2.12
CA TYR A 194 -14.77 1.96 3.35
C TYR A 194 -13.84 0.81 3.70
N TYR A 195 -13.39 0.75 4.94
CA TYR A 195 -12.65 -0.36 5.51
C TYR A 195 -13.54 -1.01 6.56
N ALA A 196 -13.93 -2.28 6.36
CA ALA A 196 -14.85 -2.96 7.28
C ALA A 196 -14.11 -3.49 8.53
N SER A 197 -12.89 -3.97 8.33
CA SER A 197 -12.06 -4.54 9.38
C SER A 197 -10.60 -4.60 8.93
N ALA A 198 -9.69 -4.63 9.91
CA ALA A 198 -8.32 -5.04 9.72
C ALA A 198 -7.80 -5.81 10.92
N SER A 199 -6.92 -6.76 10.68
CA SER A 199 -6.17 -7.50 11.68
C SER A 199 -4.72 -7.65 11.24
N TRP A 200 -3.82 -7.83 12.21
CA TRP A 200 -2.41 -8.04 11.94
C TRP A 200 -1.74 -8.79 13.07
N ASP A 201 -0.79 -9.65 12.73
CA ASP A 201 -0.02 -10.43 13.69
C ASP A 201 1.39 -10.75 13.18
N ALA A 202 2.22 -11.15 14.14
CA ALA A 202 3.46 -11.85 13.86
C ALA A 202 3.19 -13.35 13.90
N GLN A 203 3.76 -14.08 12.93
CA GLN A 203 3.77 -15.55 12.89
C GLN A 203 5.15 -16.07 13.30
#